data_AF-A0A6G0KBE7-F1
#
_entry.id   AF-A0A6G0KBE7-F1
#
_cell.length_a   1.000
_cell.length_b   1.000
_cell.length_c   1.000
_cell.angle_alpha   90.00
_cell.angle_beta   90.00
_cell.angle_gamma   90.00
#
_symmetry.space_group_name_H-M   'P 1'
#
loop_
_entity.id
_entity.type
_entity.pdbx_description
1 polymer ?
#
loop_
_entity_poly.entity_id
_entity_poly.type
_entity_poly.pdbx_seq_one_letter_code
_entity_poly.pdbx_strand_id
1 'polypeptide(L)'
;MMYVVPCVAALLLIKLFDISALTGNSECSSCTSATFPAVIVLFVLFGLAICPFTYCLSFLFKEHAAAQTFTLKINFLVGVVLMIVSYILDVIESTESVNAALKFIWRLSPLFDLGNGLLSLVLNELDTLQDGTTEKKSPFSTDLMGAEMIYLVLTTFLFSAVVLAIDYDVKIPGLRRTNTPDRSIDDGKLDIDE
;
A
#
# COMPACT_ATOMS: atom_id res chain seq x y z
N MET A 1 -13.79 7.65 -2.79
CA MET A 1 -14.50 7.98 -1.52
C MET A 1 -14.48 6.85 -0.49
N MET A 2 -14.54 5.56 -0.87
CA MET A 2 -14.55 4.46 0.11
C MET A 2 -13.30 4.30 0.98
N TYR A 3 -12.11 4.76 0.55
CA TYR A 3 -10.87 4.70 1.36
C TYR A 3 -10.80 5.74 2.50
N VAL A 4 -11.55 6.85 2.40
CA VAL A 4 -11.49 7.91 3.43
C VAL A 4 -12.05 7.42 4.76
N VAL A 5 -13.09 6.58 4.72
CA VAL A 5 -13.70 5.99 5.92
C VAL A 5 -12.71 5.14 6.72
N PRO A 6 -12.05 4.10 6.15
CA PRO A 6 -11.05 3.33 6.89
C PRO A 6 -9.82 4.16 7.27
N CYS A 7 -9.42 5.15 6.45
CA CYS A 7 -8.32 6.05 6.78
C CYS A 7 -8.61 6.88 8.04
N VAL A 8 -9.79 7.52 8.11
CA VAL A 8 -10.19 8.30 9.28
C VAL A 8 -10.37 7.40 10.50
N ALA A 9 -10.97 6.22 10.33
CA ALA A 9 -11.08 5.24 11.41
C ALA A 9 -9.70 4.82 11.94
N ALA A 10 -8.73 4.54 11.07
CA ALA A 10 -7.37 4.17 11.48
C ALA A 10 -6.68 5.32 12.24
N LEU A 11 -6.76 6.56 11.75
CA LEU A 11 -6.20 7.73 12.43
C LEU A 11 -6.87 7.99 13.79
N LEU A 12 -8.19 7.79 13.88
CA LEU A 12 -8.93 7.87 15.14
C LEU A 12 -8.48 6.78 16.11
N LEU A 13 -8.31 5.54 15.65
CA LEU A 13 -7.81 4.46 16.51
C LEU A 13 -6.39 4.74 17.00
N ILE A 14 -5.49 5.26 16.16
CA ILE A 14 -4.13 5.66 16.58
C ILE A 14 -4.21 6.75 17.66
N LYS A 15 -5.11 7.72 17.50
CA LYS A 15 -5.36 8.77 18.51
C LYS A 15 -5.98 8.21 19.79
N LEU A 16 -6.86 7.22 19.71
CA LEU A 16 -7.60 6.67 20.83
C LEU A 16 -6.76 5.68 21.66
N PHE A 17 -5.88 4.92 20.99
CA PHE A 17 -4.88 4.06 21.64
C PHE A 17 -3.65 4.82 22.16
N ASP A 18 -3.55 6.12 21.88
CA ASP A 18 -2.47 7.03 22.28
C ASP A 18 -1.07 6.42 22.09
N ILE A 19 -0.83 5.90 20.88
CA ILE A 19 0.46 5.28 20.54
C ILE A 19 1.51 6.39 20.40
N SER A 20 2.20 6.73 21.50
CA SER A 20 3.11 7.88 21.60
C SER A 20 4.11 8.01 20.44
N ALA A 21 4.62 6.88 19.94
CA ALA A 21 5.53 6.82 18.79
C ALA A 21 4.91 7.33 17.47
N LEU A 22 3.59 7.24 17.31
CA LEU A 22 2.86 7.64 16.11
C LEU A 22 2.10 8.96 16.28
N THR A 23 1.60 9.25 17.49
CA THR A 23 0.92 10.52 17.81
C THR A 23 1.89 11.65 18.12
N GLY A 24 3.16 11.37 18.42
CA GLY A 24 4.13 12.38 18.82
C GLY A 24 3.76 13.06 20.14
N ASN A 25 3.20 12.28 21.08
CA ASN A 25 2.77 12.78 22.38
C ASN A 25 3.99 13.15 23.25
N SER A 26 3.79 13.88 24.35
CA SER A 26 4.89 14.43 25.18
C SER A 26 5.81 13.39 25.81
N GLU A 27 5.42 12.12 25.80
CA GLU A 27 6.21 10.99 26.31
C GLU A 27 7.17 10.39 25.28
N CYS A 28 7.05 10.77 24.00
CA CYS A 28 7.93 10.28 22.95
C CYS A 28 9.24 11.09 22.90
N SER A 29 10.36 10.40 23.08
CA SER A 29 11.69 11.00 23.20
C SER A 29 12.33 11.34 21.85
N SER A 30 12.05 10.54 20.82
CA SER A 30 12.55 10.72 19.44
C SER A 30 11.61 11.54 18.56
N CYS A 31 10.35 11.71 18.97
CA CYS A 31 9.35 12.40 18.17
C CYS A 31 9.58 13.90 18.04
N THR A 32 9.13 14.45 16.91
CA THR A 32 9.03 15.90 16.69
C THR A 32 7.57 16.32 16.53
N SER A 33 7.29 17.61 16.57
CA SER A 33 5.92 18.15 16.39
C SER A 33 5.29 17.82 15.03
N ALA A 34 6.09 17.27 14.10
CA ALA A 34 5.69 16.86 12.76
C ALA A 34 5.42 15.35 12.61
N THR A 35 5.59 14.53 13.66
CA THR A 35 5.37 13.07 13.61
C THR A 35 3.93 12.72 13.23
N PHE A 36 2.93 13.30 13.91
CA PHE A 36 1.52 13.04 13.58
C PHE A 36 1.12 13.53 12.17
N PRO A 37 1.51 14.74 11.73
CA PRO A 37 1.38 15.14 10.33
C PRO A 37 2.02 14.17 9.33
N ALA A 38 3.22 13.64 9.63
CA ALA A 38 3.89 12.68 8.76
C ALA A 38 3.07 11.38 8.60
N VAL A 39 2.52 10.85 9.70
CA VAL A 39 1.62 9.69 9.64
C VAL A 39 0.39 9.99 8.79
N ILE A 40 -0.25 11.14 8.96
CA ILE A 40 -1.41 11.53 8.12
C ILE A 40 -1.02 11.55 6.64
N VAL A 41 0.11 12.18 6.29
CA VAL A 41 0.61 12.24 4.91
C VAL A 41 0.85 10.84 4.36
N LEU A 42 1.46 9.94 5.14
CA LEU A 42 1.69 8.55 4.73
C LEU A 42 0.37 7.83 4.40
N PHE A 43 -0.64 7.96 5.26
CA PHE A 43 -1.98 7.38 5.02
C PHE A 43 -2.67 7.97 3.80
N VAL A 44 -2.51 9.27 3.54
CA VAL A 44 -3.07 9.92 2.34
C VAL A 44 -2.36 9.42 1.08
N LEU A 45 -1.04 9.36 1.08
CA LEU A 45 -0.23 8.85 -0.02
C LEU A 45 -0.53 7.37 -0.31
N PHE A 46 -0.66 6.55 0.74
CA PHE A 46 -1.08 5.16 0.61
C PHE A 46 -2.46 5.05 -0.06
N GLY A 47 -3.42 5.88 0.36
CA GLY A 47 -4.75 5.94 -0.25
C GLY A 47 -4.74 6.27 -1.74
N LEU A 48 -3.85 7.16 -2.16
CA LEU A 48 -3.67 7.53 -3.55
C LEU A 48 -2.99 6.41 -4.35
N ALA A 49 -2.01 5.70 -3.76
CA ALA A 49 -1.26 4.63 -4.41
C ALA A 49 -2.05 3.32 -4.51
N ILE A 50 -2.85 2.96 -3.50
CA ILE A 50 -3.61 1.71 -3.45
C ILE A 50 -4.74 1.66 -4.49
N CYS A 51 -5.27 2.82 -4.90
CA CYS A 51 -6.33 2.92 -5.91
C CYS A 51 -5.87 2.40 -7.30
N PRO A 52 -4.85 2.99 -7.96
CA PRO A 52 -4.37 2.50 -9.24
C PRO A 52 -3.74 1.11 -9.12
N PHE A 53 -3.09 0.78 -8.00
CA PHE A 53 -2.54 -0.57 -7.76
C PHE A 53 -3.62 -1.66 -7.80
N THR A 54 -4.69 -1.48 -7.03
CA THR A 54 -5.82 -2.44 -6.97
C THR A 54 -6.52 -2.55 -8.32
N TYR A 55 -6.62 -1.44 -9.05
CA TYR A 55 -7.21 -1.43 -10.39
C TYR A 55 -6.34 -2.20 -11.41
N CYS A 56 -5.02 -1.98 -11.40
CA CYS A 56 -4.07 -2.78 -12.18
C CYS A 56 -4.20 -4.28 -11.88
N LEU A 57 -4.27 -4.66 -10.59
CA LEU A 57 -4.45 -6.06 -10.20
C LEU A 57 -5.77 -6.64 -10.73
N SER A 58 -6.84 -5.86 -10.77
CA SER A 58 -8.14 -6.31 -11.27
C SER A 58 -8.10 -6.70 -12.75
N PHE A 59 -7.27 -6.04 -13.57
CA PHE A 59 -7.11 -6.38 -15.00
C PHE A 59 -6.37 -7.69 -15.25
N LEU A 60 -5.55 -8.16 -14.31
CA LEU A 60 -4.87 -9.46 -14.45
C LEU A 60 -5.85 -10.64 -14.37
N PHE A 61 -7.07 -10.43 -13.86
CA PHE A 61 -8.05 -11.48 -13.65
C PHE A 61 -9.26 -11.32 -14.58
N LYS A 62 -9.63 -12.42 -15.24
CA LYS A 62 -10.80 -12.46 -16.15
C LYS A 62 -12.15 -12.48 -15.42
N GLU A 63 -12.17 -12.85 -14.14
CA GLU A 63 -13.38 -13.02 -13.34
C GLU A 63 -13.36 -12.12 -12.11
N HIS A 64 -14.40 -11.28 -11.96
CA HIS A 64 -14.47 -10.25 -10.92
C HIS A 64 -14.45 -10.82 -9.48
N ALA A 65 -15.11 -11.96 -9.25
CA ALA A 65 -15.16 -12.60 -7.93
C ALA A 65 -13.79 -13.18 -7.51
N ALA A 66 -13.07 -13.77 -8.46
CA ALA A 66 -11.71 -14.26 -8.24
C ALA A 66 -10.73 -13.09 -8.01
N ALA A 67 -10.85 -12.01 -8.79
CA ALA A 67 -10.01 -10.82 -8.68
C ALA A 67 -10.04 -10.22 -7.27
N GLN A 68 -11.22 -10.08 -6.69
CA GLN A 68 -11.37 -9.46 -5.36
C GLN A 68 -10.78 -10.33 -4.26
N THR A 69 -11.04 -11.64 -4.29
CA THR A 69 -10.50 -12.60 -3.32
C THR A 69 -8.97 -12.70 -3.41
N PHE A 70 -8.42 -12.76 -4.62
CA PHE A 70 -6.97 -12.80 -4.82
C PHE A 70 -6.29 -11.48 -4.44
N THR A 71 -6.89 -10.34 -4.77
CA THR A 71 -6.35 -9.03 -4.41
C THR A 71 -6.25 -8.88 -2.89
N LEU A 72 -7.29 -9.31 -2.15
CA LEU A 72 -7.24 -9.30 -0.69
C LEU A 72 -6.12 -10.21 -0.16
N LYS A 73 -5.96 -11.42 -0.71
CA LYS A 73 -4.90 -12.36 -0.32
C LYS A 73 -3.51 -11.82 -0.61
N ILE A 74 -3.30 -11.25 -1.79
CA ILE A 74 -2.02 -10.65 -2.19
C ILE A 74 -1.69 -9.46 -1.31
N ASN A 75 -2.65 -8.55 -1.10
CA ASN A 75 -2.45 -7.42 -0.19
C ASN A 75 -2.13 -7.90 1.22
N PHE A 76 -2.85 -8.88 1.76
CA PHE A 76 -2.54 -9.44 3.08
C PHE A 76 -1.14 -10.06 3.16
N LEU A 77 -0.78 -10.89 2.17
CA LEU A 77 0.53 -11.54 2.12
C LEU A 77 1.66 -10.52 2.03
N VAL A 78 1.52 -9.53 1.15
CA VAL A 78 2.54 -8.52 0.94
C VAL A 78 2.61 -7.54 2.12
N GLY A 79 1.47 -7.10 2.64
CA GLY A 79 1.43 -6.14 3.74
C GLY A 79 1.93 -6.70 5.06
N VAL A 80 1.61 -7.96 5.38
CA VAL A 80 1.95 -8.56 6.67
C VAL A 80 3.18 -9.44 6.58
N VAL A 81 3.18 -10.43 5.67
CA VAL A 81 4.25 -11.44 5.62
C VAL A 81 5.54 -10.82 5.09
N LEU A 82 5.50 -10.07 3.99
CA LEU A 82 6.72 -9.44 3.46
C LEU A 82 7.27 -8.36 4.40
N MET A 83 6.40 -7.64 5.12
CA MET A 83 6.85 -6.72 6.18
C MET A 83 7.63 -7.44 7.28
N ILE A 84 7.11 -8.56 7.80
CA ILE A 84 7.80 -9.34 8.84
C ILE A 84 9.11 -9.92 8.31
N VAL A 85 9.10 -10.47 7.09
CA VAL A 85 10.31 -11.03 6.47
C VAL A 85 11.36 -9.93 6.26
N SER A 86 10.96 -8.75 5.79
CA SER A 86 11.86 -7.60 5.65
C SER A 86 12.50 -7.19 6.96
N TYR A 87 11.70 -7.14 8.02
CA TYR A 87 12.19 -6.81 9.35
C TYR A 87 13.21 -7.85 9.85
N ILE A 88 12.91 -9.15 9.71
CA ILE A 88 13.83 -10.22 10.10
C ILE A 88 15.15 -10.13 9.32
N LEU A 89 15.09 -9.86 8.02
CA LEU A 89 16.29 -9.73 7.19
C LEU A 89 17.10 -8.47 7.49
N ASP A 90 16.46 -7.39 7.95
CA ASP A 90 17.16 -6.18 8.42
C ASP A 90 17.93 -6.42 9.72
N VAL A 91 17.40 -7.28 10.60
CA VAL A 91 18.08 -7.63 11.85
C VAL A 91 19.31 -8.53 11.60
N ILE A 92 19.34 -9.24 10.47
CA ILE A 92 20.46 -10.12 10.11
C ILE A 92 21.43 -9.37 9.17
N GLU A 93 22.51 -8.82 9.74
CA GLU A 93 23.53 -8.04 9.01
C GLU A 93 24.08 -8.78 7.76
N SER A 94 24.22 -10.10 7.82
CA SER A 94 24.74 -10.91 6.70
C SER A 94 23.82 -10.91 5.47
N THR A 95 22.55 -10.51 5.59
CA THR A 95 21.56 -10.51 4.50
C THR A 95 21.17 -9.12 4.01
N GLU A 96 21.77 -8.06 4.54
CA GLU A 96 21.38 -6.67 4.26
C GLU A 96 21.43 -6.33 2.76
N SER A 97 22.47 -6.79 2.04
CA SER A 97 22.61 -6.54 0.59
C SER A 97 21.54 -7.22 -0.25
N VAL A 98 21.13 -8.43 0.13
CA VAL A 98 20.03 -9.16 -0.51
C VAL A 98 18.69 -8.53 -0.13
N ASN A 99 18.56 -8.06 1.11
CA ASN A 99 17.37 -7.37 1.59
C ASN A 99 17.16 -6.04 0.86
N ALA A 100 18.21 -5.28 0.54
CA ALA A 100 18.08 -4.05 -0.22
C ALA A 100 17.44 -4.27 -1.61
N ALA A 101 17.82 -5.36 -2.29
CA ALA A 101 17.22 -5.74 -3.57
C ALA A 101 15.78 -6.25 -3.40
N LEU A 102 15.49 -7.06 -2.37
CA LEU A 102 14.14 -7.55 -2.08
C LEU A 102 13.20 -6.43 -1.65
N LYS A 103 13.67 -5.48 -0.83
CA LYS A 103 12.93 -4.28 -0.45
C LYS A 103 12.55 -3.44 -1.66
N PHE A 104 13.42 -3.32 -2.66
CA PHE A 104 13.04 -2.60 -3.89
C PHE A 104 11.85 -3.26 -4.59
N ILE A 105 11.77 -4.59 -4.57
CA ILE A 105 10.63 -5.35 -5.12
C ILE A 105 9.41 -5.24 -4.21
N TRP A 106 9.58 -5.30 -2.89
CA TRP A 106 8.48 -5.21 -1.93
C TRP A 106 7.87 -3.81 -1.87
N ARG A 107 8.67 -2.77 -2.11
CA ARG A 107 8.27 -1.37 -2.23
C ARG A 107 7.37 -1.08 -3.44
N LEU A 108 7.22 -2.02 -4.38
CA LEU A 108 6.16 -1.90 -5.39
C LEU A 108 4.75 -2.04 -4.80
N SER A 109 4.63 -2.60 -3.59
CA SER A 109 3.35 -2.66 -2.90
C SER A 109 3.17 -1.47 -1.99
N PRO A 110 2.14 -0.64 -2.24
CA PRO A 110 1.88 0.52 -1.39
C PRO A 110 1.57 0.12 0.06
N LEU A 111 1.08 -1.11 0.29
CA LEU A 111 0.80 -1.60 1.63
C LEU A 111 2.07 -1.95 2.41
N PHE A 112 3.11 -2.42 1.72
CA PHE A 112 4.41 -2.64 2.34
C PHE A 112 5.03 -1.31 2.76
N ASP A 113 5.01 -0.30 1.90
CA ASP A 113 5.56 1.04 2.20
C ASP A 113 4.88 1.69 3.41
N LEU A 114 3.54 1.57 3.50
CA LEU A 114 2.79 2.04 4.67
C LEU A 114 3.23 1.32 5.94
N GLY A 115 3.27 -0.02 5.92
CA GLY A 115 3.65 -0.83 7.08
C GLY A 115 5.09 -0.57 7.52
N ASN A 116 6.02 -0.54 6.57
CA ASN A 116 7.44 -0.29 6.83
C ASN A 116 7.69 1.13 7.36
N GLY A 117 6.98 2.13 6.82
CA GLY A 117 7.07 3.51 7.30
C GLY A 117 6.60 3.67 8.75
N LEU A 118 5.47 3.04 9.11
CA LEU A 118 4.98 3.05 10.50
C LEU A 118 5.90 2.26 11.43
N LEU A 119 6.38 1.10 10.99
CA LEU A 119 7.29 0.25 11.76
C LEU A 119 8.61 0.98 12.05
N SER A 120 9.19 1.65 11.05
CA SER A 120 10.43 2.41 11.21
C SER A 120 10.31 3.52 12.26
N LEU A 121 9.13 4.15 12.38
CA LEU A 121 8.86 5.16 13.40
C LEU A 121 8.83 4.56 14.81
N VAL A 122 8.22 3.39 14.96
CA VAL A 122 8.16 2.65 16.22
C VAL A 122 9.55 2.15 16.63
N LEU A 123 10.30 1.57 15.69
CA LEU A 123 11.66 1.06 15.93
C LEU A 123 12.61 2.19 16.33
N ASN A 124 12.52 3.34 15.68
CA ASN A 124 13.35 4.50 16.04
C ASN A 124 13.06 5.02 17.46
N GLU A 125 11.81 4.99 17.91
CA GLU A 125 11.51 5.32 19.31
C GLU A 125 12.08 4.26 20.27
N LEU A 126 11.93 2.96 19.96
CA LEU A 126 12.49 1.88 20.77
C LEU A 126 14.02 1.98 20.90
N ASP A 127 14.70 2.29 19.79
CA ASP A 127 16.15 2.47 19.74
C ASP A 127 16.60 3.64 20.63
N THR A 128 15.94 4.81 20.52
CA THR A 128 16.24 5.95 21.41
C THR A 128 15.97 5.67 22.89
N LEU A 129 14.97 4.84 23.20
CA LEU A 129 14.69 4.43 24.58
C LEU A 129 15.75 3.46 25.12
N GLN A 130 16.36 2.65 24.25
CA GLN A 130 17.42 1.70 24.61
C GLN A 130 18.79 2.36 24.74
N ASP A 131 19.17 3.20 23.77
CA ASP A 131 20.48 3.87 23.75
C ASP A 131 20.53 5.13 24.63
N GLY A 132 19.38 5.63 25.08
CA GLY A 132 19.28 6.82 25.94
C GLY A 132 19.67 8.13 25.23
N THR A 133 19.88 8.08 23.91
CA THR A 133 20.15 9.26 23.08
C THR A 133 18.85 9.97 22.75
N THR A 134 18.74 11.24 23.17
CA THR A 134 17.58 12.10 22.87
C THR A 134 17.74 12.83 21.53
N GLU A 135 18.35 12.19 20.54
CA GLU A 135 18.51 12.79 19.22
C GLU A 135 17.17 12.73 18.46
N LYS A 136 16.55 13.89 18.29
CA LYS A 136 15.27 14.02 17.60
C LYS A 136 15.49 13.93 16.10
N LYS A 137 15.22 12.77 15.52
CA LYS A 137 15.30 12.58 14.07
C LYS A 137 13.99 12.99 13.41
N SER A 138 14.07 13.77 12.33
CA SER A 138 12.87 14.24 11.63
C SER A 138 12.14 13.06 10.98
N PRO A 139 10.83 12.87 11.18
CA PRO A 139 10.07 11.74 10.63
C PRO A 139 10.04 11.73 9.10
N PHE A 140 10.26 12.89 8.47
CA PHE A 140 10.38 13.03 7.01
C PHE A 140 11.76 12.69 6.45
N SER A 141 12.73 12.34 7.30
CA SER A 141 14.06 11.96 6.84
C SER A 141 13.97 10.66 6.05
N THR A 142 14.79 10.54 5.00
CA THR A 142 14.88 9.33 4.17
C THR A 142 15.25 8.08 4.97
N ASP A 143 15.93 8.26 6.09
CA ASP A 143 16.33 7.19 7.01
C ASP A 143 15.18 6.66 7.87
N LEU A 144 14.04 7.36 7.93
CA LEU A 144 12.84 6.96 8.68
C LEU A 144 11.71 6.63 7.71
N MET A 145 10.78 7.56 7.52
CA MET A 145 9.58 7.35 6.71
C MET A 145 9.66 8.07 5.35
N GLY A 146 10.59 9.02 5.20
CA GLY A 146 10.70 9.84 4.00
C GLY A 146 10.96 9.04 2.73
N ALA A 147 11.77 7.97 2.81
CA ALA A 147 11.99 7.09 1.67
C ALA A 147 10.67 6.44 1.21
N GLU A 148 9.91 5.84 2.14
CA GLU A 148 8.65 5.17 1.82
C GLU A 148 7.61 6.14 1.25
N MET A 149 7.56 7.39 1.73
CA MET A 149 6.70 8.42 1.15
C MET A 149 7.06 8.71 -0.32
N ILE A 150 8.36 8.79 -0.64
CA ILE A 150 8.83 9.02 -2.02
C ILE A 150 8.45 7.83 -2.90
N TYR A 151 8.64 6.59 -2.42
CA TYR A 151 8.26 5.39 -3.15
C TYR A 151 6.75 5.29 -3.39
N LEU A 152 5.92 5.66 -2.41
CA LEU A 152 4.46 5.73 -2.57
C LEU A 152 4.03 6.71 -3.66
N VAL A 153 4.69 7.88 -3.73
CA VAL A 153 4.43 8.86 -4.79
C VAL A 153 4.83 8.29 -6.16
N LEU A 154 6.03 7.71 -6.26
CA LEU A 154 6.53 7.13 -7.50
C LEU A 154 5.65 5.96 -7.99
N THR A 155 5.27 5.05 -7.10
CA THR A 155 4.37 3.94 -7.42
C THR A 155 3.00 4.44 -7.83
N THR A 156 2.46 5.47 -7.20
CA THR A 156 1.19 6.11 -7.63
C THR A 156 1.26 6.56 -9.08
N PHE A 157 2.32 7.28 -9.47
CA PHE A 157 2.50 7.74 -10.86
C PHE A 157 2.72 6.58 -11.82
N LEU A 158 3.55 5.59 -11.45
CA LEU A 158 3.85 4.42 -12.25
C LEU A 158 2.61 3.58 -12.52
N PHE A 159 1.86 3.21 -11.48
CA PHE A 159 0.63 2.43 -11.66
C PHE A 159 -0.46 3.24 -12.36
N SER A 160 -0.60 4.54 -12.09
CA SER A 160 -1.55 5.38 -12.83
C SER A 160 -1.21 5.47 -14.32
N ALA A 161 0.08 5.56 -14.68
CA ALA A 161 0.51 5.53 -16.08
C ALA A 161 0.22 4.17 -16.73
N VAL A 162 0.44 3.06 -16.03
CA VAL A 162 0.10 1.71 -16.50
C VAL A 162 -1.41 1.57 -16.72
N VAL A 163 -2.22 2.04 -15.77
CA VAL A 163 -3.69 2.07 -15.91
C VAL A 163 -4.11 2.83 -17.17
N LEU A 164 -3.56 4.03 -17.38
CA LEU A 164 -3.87 4.84 -18.55
C LEU A 164 -3.41 4.17 -19.85
N ALA A 165 -2.24 3.53 -19.85
CA ALA A 165 -1.73 2.80 -21.01
C ALA A 165 -2.64 1.61 -21.37
N ILE A 166 -3.08 0.83 -20.38
CA ILE A 166 -4.02 -0.28 -20.59
C ILE A 166 -5.36 0.24 -21.11
N ASP A 167 -5.92 1.28 -20.50
CA ASP A 167 -7.19 1.86 -20.93
C ASP A 167 -7.11 2.46 -22.35
N TYR A 168 -5.98 3.06 -22.72
CA TYR A 168 -5.75 3.58 -24.06
C TYR A 168 -5.53 2.48 -25.11
N ASP A 169 -4.78 1.42 -24.79
CA ASP A 169 -4.56 0.26 -25.66
C ASP A 169 -5.87 -0.51 -25.91
N VAL A 170 -6.71 -0.65 -24.88
CA VAL A 170 -8.08 -1.20 -25.02
C VAL A 170 -8.97 -0.28 -25.87
N LYS A 171 -8.77 1.03 -25.82
CA LYS A 171 -9.51 2.02 -26.63
C LYS A 171 -9.00 2.18 -28.06
N ILE A 172 -7.83 1.64 -28.42
CA ILE A 172 -7.36 1.56 -29.82
C ILE A 172 -7.89 0.25 -30.45
N PRO A 173 -8.89 0.32 -31.34
CA PRO A 173 -9.55 -0.85 -31.94
C PRO A 173 -8.74 -1.43 -33.11
N GLY A 174 -7.42 -1.56 -32.96
CA GLY A 174 -6.51 -1.95 -34.04
C GLY A 174 -6.05 -3.41 -34.00
N LEU A 175 -6.02 -4.04 -32.82
CA LEU A 175 -5.58 -5.44 -32.68
C LEU A 175 -6.76 -6.35 -32.32
N ARG A 176 -7.54 -6.63 -33.36
CA ARG A 176 -8.54 -7.69 -33.45
C ARG A 176 -8.06 -8.97 -32.74
N ARG A 177 -8.61 -9.26 -31.55
CA ARG A 177 -8.75 -10.64 -31.06
C ARG A 177 -10.20 -11.08 -31.23
N THR A 178 -10.42 -11.66 -32.40
CA THR A 178 -11.50 -12.61 -32.68
C THR A 178 -11.43 -13.74 -31.64
N ASN A 179 -12.46 -13.87 -30.80
CA ASN A 179 -13.04 -15.10 -30.23
C ASN A 179 -13.69 -14.81 -28.87
N THR A 180 -14.85 -14.16 -28.90
CA THR A 180 -15.92 -14.44 -27.94
C THR A 180 -16.93 -15.28 -28.72
N PRO A 181 -17.21 -16.55 -28.36
CA PRO A 181 -18.41 -17.19 -28.84
C PRO A 181 -19.57 -16.41 -28.24
N ASP A 182 -20.37 -15.84 -29.13
CA ASP A 182 -21.64 -15.18 -28.85
C ASP A 182 -22.50 -16.13 -28.00
N ARG A 183 -22.72 -15.81 -26.72
CA ARG A 183 -23.87 -16.38 -25.99
C ARG A 183 -25.06 -15.56 -26.44
N SER A 184 -25.58 -15.94 -27.61
CA SER A 184 -26.92 -15.60 -28.06
C SER A 184 -27.87 -15.83 -26.89
N ILE A 185 -28.49 -14.73 -26.48
CA ILE A 185 -29.65 -14.69 -25.61
C ILE A 185 -30.69 -15.60 -26.26
N ASP A 186 -30.96 -16.76 -25.66
CA ASP A 186 -32.14 -17.55 -25.96
C ASP A 186 -33.32 -16.79 -25.32
N ASP A 187 -33.90 -15.90 -26.12
CA ASP A 187 -35.19 -15.31 -25.85
C ASP A 187 -36.20 -16.45 -25.78
N GLY A 188 -36.43 -16.94 -24.55
CA GLY A 188 -37.49 -17.87 -24.21
C GLY A 188 -38.82 -17.28 -24.64
N LYS A 189 -39.23 -17.68 -25.84
CA LYS A 189 -40.53 -17.48 -26.46
C LYS A 189 -41.63 -17.86 -25.46
N LEU A 190 -42.27 -16.84 -24.89
CA LEU A 190 -43.58 -16.97 -24.26
C LEU A 190 -44.59 -17.20 -25.38
N ASP A 191 -44.81 -18.47 -25.73
CA ASP A 191 -46.01 -18.88 -26.44
C ASP A 191 -47.18 -18.80 -25.45
N ILE A 192 -47.96 -17.74 -25.60
CA ILE A 192 -49.32 -17.62 -25.08
C ILE A 192 -50.20 -18.33 -26.10
N ASP A 193 -50.70 -19.52 -25.77
CA ASP A 193 -51.81 -20.13 -26.50
C ASP A 193 -52.84 -20.68 -25.49
N GLU A 194 -53.94 -19.91 -25.43
CA GLU A 194 -55.37 -20.22 -25.20
C GLU A 194 -55.83 -21.20 -24.10
#